data_AF-A0A4S8NNX6-F1
#
_entry.id   AF-A0A4S8NNX6-F1
#
_cell.length_a   1.000
_cell.length_b   1.000
_cell.length_c   1.000
_cell.angle_alpha   90.00
_cell.angle_beta   90.00
_cell.angle_gamma   90.00
#
_symmetry.space_group_name_H-M   'P 1'
#
loop_
_entity.id
_entity.type
_entity.pdbx_description
1 polymer ?
#
loop_
_entity_poly.entity_id
_entity_poly.type
_entity_poly.pdbx_seq_one_letter_code
_entity_poly.pdbx_strand_id
1 'polypeptide(L)'
;MAGRGTPGLQEPLPRLLERVLRDLVVAQARCPVAEEDRSAATLHVGIPGRRPRRFRCESGGLDQALRVEIVEAMARDSLADGQVPLVWLTRAPDGPDLEDLAWATSTGAAGAELGVLLEMVVITRRSWADPRSGAGRTWTRVRPGPRADQPD
;
A
#
# COMPACT_ATOMS: atom_id res chain seq x y z
N MET A 1 -6.59 25.97 11.61
CA MET A 1 -5.11 25.85 11.59
C MET A 1 -4.73 25.03 10.39
N ALA A 2 -3.71 25.44 9.64
CA ALA A 2 -3.33 24.85 8.36
C ALA A 2 -2.96 23.36 8.50
N GLY A 3 -3.58 22.51 7.68
CA GLY A 3 -3.20 21.10 7.54
C GLY A 3 -1.78 21.03 7.02
N ARG A 4 -0.83 20.69 7.90
CA ARG A 4 0.44 20.13 7.44
C ARG A 4 0.07 18.78 6.83
N GLY A 5 0.07 18.68 5.49
CA GLY A 5 0.00 17.38 4.84
C GLY A 5 1.06 16.49 5.48
N THR A 6 0.64 15.34 6.01
CA THR A 6 1.56 14.40 6.65
C THR A 6 2.64 14.05 5.63
N PRO A 7 3.93 14.29 5.93
CA PRO A 7 4.99 13.94 5.00
C PRO A 7 4.92 12.42 4.75
N GLY A 8 5.01 12.00 3.50
CA GLY A 8 5.14 10.60 3.15
C GLY A 8 6.45 9.99 3.69
N LEU A 9 6.70 8.73 3.39
CA LEU A 9 7.95 8.01 3.64
C LEU A 9 9.16 8.85 3.24
N GLN A 10 10.09 9.02 4.19
CA GLN A 10 11.32 9.79 4.00
C GLN A 10 12.53 8.85 3.96
N GLU A 11 13.40 9.04 2.98
CA GLU A 11 14.68 8.34 2.95
C GLU A 11 15.69 8.99 3.90
N PRO A 12 16.56 8.21 4.57
CA PRO A 12 16.70 6.76 4.47
C PRO A 12 15.62 5.99 5.27
N LEU A 13 15.08 4.91 4.68
CA LEU A 13 14.10 4.07 5.36
C LEU A 13 14.76 3.13 6.39
N PRO A 14 14.07 2.82 7.51
CA PRO A 14 14.48 1.75 8.39
C PRO A 14 14.61 0.41 7.64
N ARG A 15 15.68 -0.35 7.89
CA ARG A 15 15.97 -1.63 7.19
C ARG A 15 14.81 -2.63 7.23
N LEU A 16 14.07 -2.67 8.34
CA LEU A 16 12.90 -3.54 8.47
C LEU A 16 11.81 -3.15 7.48
N LEU A 17 11.55 -1.85 7.33
CA LEU A 17 10.59 -1.33 6.36
C LEU A 17 11.05 -1.59 4.92
N GLU A 18 12.33 -1.38 4.61
CA GLU A 18 12.88 -1.73 3.29
C GLU A 18 12.66 -3.22 2.95
N ARG A 19 12.89 -4.11 3.91
CA ARG A 19 12.67 -5.56 3.75
C ARG A 19 11.19 -5.88 3.52
N VAL A 20 10.31 -5.30 4.33
CA VAL A 20 8.86 -5.45 4.20
C VAL A 20 8.38 -5.01 2.82
N LEU A 21 8.81 -3.83 2.35
CA LEU A 21 8.43 -3.30 1.04
C LEU A 21 8.95 -4.20 -0.09
N ARG A 22 10.19 -4.68 0.02
CA ARG A 22 10.75 -5.66 -0.92
C ARG A 22 9.93 -6.95 -0.96
N ASP A 23 9.53 -7.48 0.19
CA ASP A 23 8.74 -8.71 0.28
C ASP A 23 7.36 -8.54 -0.37
N LEU A 24 6.73 -7.36 -0.24
CA LEU A 24 5.50 -7.02 -0.97
C LEU A 24 5.71 -6.98 -2.48
N VAL A 25 6.81 -6.41 -2.97
CA VAL A 25 7.16 -6.45 -4.41
C VAL A 25 7.36 -7.89 -4.90
N VAL A 26 8.05 -8.74 -4.13
CA VAL A 26 8.24 -10.16 -4.45
C VAL A 26 6.90 -10.89 -4.49
N ALA A 27 6.01 -10.64 -3.54
CA ALA A 27 4.67 -11.22 -3.52
C ALA A 27 3.87 -10.79 -4.75
N GLN A 28 3.90 -9.51 -5.10
CA GLN A 28 3.21 -8.99 -6.28
C GLN A 28 3.78 -9.53 -7.60
N ALA A 29 5.10 -9.73 -7.68
CA ALA A 29 5.75 -10.36 -8.83
C ALA A 29 5.34 -11.84 -9.02
N ARG A 30 4.94 -12.52 -7.95
CA ARG A 30 4.48 -13.92 -8.00
C ARG A 30 2.99 -14.06 -8.25
N CYS A 31 2.20 -13.00 -8.02
CA CYS A 31 0.78 -13.02 -8.27
C CYS A 31 0.52 -13.22 -9.78
N PRO A 32 -0.25 -14.23 -10.19
CA PRO A 32 -0.68 -14.39 -11.58
C PRO A 32 -1.63 -13.24 -11.93
N VAL A 33 -1.44 -12.64 -13.11
CA VAL A 33 -2.27 -11.53 -13.58
C VAL A 33 -3.27 -12.10 -14.58
N ALA A 34 -4.54 -12.16 -14.19
CA ALA A 34 -5.63 -12.41 -15.15
C ALA A 34 -5.75 -11.20 -16.10
N GLU A 35 -6.11 -11.43 -17.36
CA GLU A 35 -6.19 -10.35 -18.35
C GLU A 35 -7.22 -9.28 -17.99
N GLU A 36 -8.32 -9.69 -17.36
CA GLU A 36 -9.39 -8.82 -16.84
C GLU A 36 -8.93 -7.96 -15.65
N ASP A 37 -7.90 -8.38 -14.93
CA ASP A 37 -7.36 -7.70 -13.74
C ASP A 37 -6.26 -6.68 -14.07
N ARG A 38 -5.90 -6.50 -15.34
CA ARG A 38 -4.80 -5.60 -15.72
C ARG A 38 -5.10 -4.11 -15.50
N SER A 39 -6.38 -3.72 -15.50
CA SER A 39 -6.79 -2.31 -15.41
C SER A 39 -7.18 -1.86 -14.00
N ALA A 40 -7.55 -2.79 -13.11
CA ALA A 40 -8.05 -2.44 -11.77
C ALA A 40 -6.91 -2.38 -10.74
N ALA A 41 -6.73 -1.21 -10.12
CA ALA A 41 -5.90 -1.12 -8.92
C ALA A 41 -6.57 -1.88 -7.77
N THR A 42 -5.80 -2.43 -6.85
CA THR A 42 -6.33 -3.09 -5.64
C THR A 42 -5.67 -2.48 -4.42
N LEU A 43 -6.48 -1.92 -3.53
CA LEU A 43 -6.04 -1.44 -2.23
C LEU A 43 -5.95 -2.61 -1.26
N HIS A 44 -4.89 -2.63 -0.47
CA HIS A 44 -4.66 -3.61 0.58
C HIS A 44 -4.42 -2.87 1.89
N VAL A 45 -4.99 -3.39 2.96
CA VAL A 45 -4.74 -2.91 4.33
C VAL A 45 -4.47 -4.11 5.21
N GLY A 46 -3.33 -4.10 5.91
CA GLY A 46 -3.03 -5.14 6.88
C GLY A 46 -1.58 -5.17 7.32
N ILE A 47 -1.25 -6.23 8.06
CA ILE A 47 0.11 -6.46 8.56
C ILE A 47 0.90 -7.25 7.51
N PRO A 48 2.06 -6.76 7.05
CA PRO A 48 2.93 -7.50 6.15
C PRO A 48 3.27 -8.89 6.69
N GLY A 49 3.17 -9.91 5.83
CA GLY A 49 3.32 -11.32 6.22
C GLY A 49 2.03 -12.00 6.71
N ARG A 50 0.97 -11.24 7.01
CA ARG A 50 -0.40 -11.77 7.21
C ARG A 50 -1.25 -11.56 5.96
N ARG A 51 -2.45 -12.14 5.95
CA ARG A 51 -3.42 -11.93 4.86
C ARG A 51 -4.06 -10.54 5.01
N PRO A 52 -3.86 -9.61 4.06
CA PRO A 52 -4.48 -8.30 4.15
C PRO A 52 -5.96 -8.35 3.75
N ARG A 53 -6.71 -7.35 4.22
CA ARG A 53 -7.99 -6.98 3.61
C ARG A 53 -7.71 -6.35 2.24
N ARG A 54 -8.59 -6.60 1.27
CA ARG A 54 -8.43 -6.13 -0.12
C ARG A 54 -9.69 -5.45 -0.60
N PHE A 55 -9.53 -4.36 -1.31
CA PHE A 55 -10.59 -3.64 -1.99
C PHE A 55 -10.16 -3.41 -3.44
N ARG A 56 -10.96 -3.87 -4.41
CA ARG A 56 -10.69 -3.64 -5.83
C ARG A 56 -11.19 -2.24 -6.17
N CYS A 57 -10.29 -1.39 -6.64
CA CYS A 57 -10.62 -0.04 -7.07
C CYS A 57 -11.20 -0.11 -8.49
N GLU A 58 -12.50 0.13 -8.61
CA GLU A 58 -13.16 0.26 -9.91
C GLU A 58 -12.84 1.63 -10.52
N SER A 59 -12.79 1.69 -11.86
CA SER A 59 -12.48 2.92 -12.58
C SER A 59 -13.66 3.89 -12.52
N GLY A 60 -13.52 4.97 -11.76
CA GLY A 60 -14.51 6.04 -11.63
C GLY A 60 -15.46 5.86 -10.45
N GLY A 61 -15.91 6.99 -9.88
CA GLY A 61 -17.10 7.01 -9.03
C GLY A 61 -16.89 7.04 -7.51
N LEU A 62 -15.68 6.84 -6.99
CA LEU A 62 -15.41 7.12 -5.58
C LEU A 62 -15.05 8.59 -5.42
N ASP A 63 -15.67 9.26 -4.46
CA ASP A 63 -15.21 10.58 -4.01
C ASP A 63 -14.15 10.43 -2.91
N GLN A 64 -13.68 11.56 -2.37
CA GLN A 64 -12.66 11.57 -1.33
C GLN A 64 -13.18 10.98 -0.01
N ALA A 65 -14.42 11.28 0.37
CA ALA A 65 -15.01 10.85 1.64
C ALA A 65 -15.17 9.33 1.67
N LEU A 66 -15.68 8.74 0.58
CA LEU A 66 -15.86 7.30 0.49
C LEU A 66 -14.52 6.54 0.51
N ARG A 67 -13.45 7.10 -0.08
CA ARG A 67 -12.11 6.51 0.03
C ARG A 67 -11.60 6.50 1.47
N VAL A 68 -11.85 7.57 2.24
CA VAL A 68 -11.52 7.63 3.67
C VAL A 68 -12.26 6.54 4.43
N GLU A 69 -13.59 6.47 4.29
CA GLU A 69 -14.42 5.46 4.95
C GLU A 69 -13.98 4.03 4.63
N ILE A 70 -13.60 3.75 3.37
CA ILE A 70 -13.05 2.45 2.96
C ILE A 70 -11.77 2.13 3.72
N VAL A 71 -10.81 3.06 3.77
CA VAL A 71 -9.54 2.86 4.50
C VAL A 71 -9.81 2.62 5.98
N GLU A 72 -10.69 3.40 6.59
CA GLU A 72 -11.04 3.24 8.00
C GLU A 72 -11.69 1.89 8.30
N ALA A 73 -12.67 1.49 7.48
CA ALA A 73 -13.34 0.21 7.62
C ALA A 73 -12.39 -0.97 7.45
N MET A 74 -11.38 -0.83 6.59
CA MET A 74 -10.34 -1.85 6.40
C MET A 74 -9.30 -1.86 7.53
N ALA A 75 -9.00 -0.72 8.15
CA ALA A 75 -8.02 -0.61 9.23
C ALA A 75 -8.57 -1.00 10.62
N ARG A 76 -9.90 -0.86 10.81
CA ARG A 76 -10.58 -0.97 12.12
C ARG A 76 -10.18 -2.20 12.93
N ASP A 77 -10.20 -3.39 12.34
CA ASP A 77 -9.88 -4.63 13.05
C ASP A 77 -8.41 -4.66 13.53
N SER A 78 -7.48 -4.26 12.66
CA SER A 78 -6.05 -4.23 13.04
C SER A 78 -5.81 -3.26 14.19
N LEU A 79 -6.48 -2.10 14.17
CA LEU A 79 -6.38 -1.10 15.22
C LEU A 79 -7.03 -1.55 16.53
N ALA A 80 -8.16 -2.27 16.46
CA ALA A 80 -8.78 -2.88 17.63
C ALA A 80 -7.84 -3.91 18.30
N ASP A 81 -7.01 -4.59 17.51
CA ASP A 81 -5.95 -5.50 17.98
C ASP A 81 -4.67 -4.76 18.41
N GLY A 82 -4.65 -3.43 18.43
CA GLY A 82 -3.50 -2.61 18.81
C GLY A 82 -2.37 -2.60 17.78
N GLN A 83 -2.65 -2.95 16.52
CA GLN A 83 -1.68 -3.00 15.43
C GLN A 83 -1.96 -1.91 14.38
N VAL A 84 -0.96 -1.10 14.05
CA VAL A 84 -1.08 -0.12 12.95
C VAL A 84 -0.83 -0.85 11.62
N PRO A 85 -1.83 -0.96 10.73
CA PRO A 85 -1.67 -1.65 9.46
C PRO A 85 -0.89 -0.80 8.45
N LEU A 86 -0.19 -1.48 7.54
CA LEU A 86 0.33 -0.83 6.33
C LEU A 86 -0.79 -0.78 5.29
N VAL A 87 -0.88 0.34 4.57
CA VAL A 87 -1.74 0.46 3.39
C VAL A 87 -0.87 0.37 2.15
N TRP A 88 -1.30 -0.41 1.15
CA TRP A 88 -0.63 -0.43 -0.14
C TRP A 88 -1.57 -0.66 -1.29
N LEU A 89 -1.26 -0.05 -2.42
CA LEU A 89 -2.02 -0.18 -3.66
C LEU A 89 -1.23 -1.05 -4.63
N THR A 90 -1.81 -2.11 -5.18
CA THR A 90 -1.21 -2.87 -6.27
C THR A 90 -1.88 -2.51 -7.59
N ARG A 91 -1.09 -2.21 -8.62
CA ARG A 91 -1.60 -1.90 -9.95
C ARG A 91 -0.62 -2.33 -11.06
N ALA A 92 -1.08 -2.28 -12.31
CA ALA A 92 -0.20 -2.34 -13.46
C ALA A 92 0.76 -1.11 -13.49
N PRO A 93 1.98 -1.25 -14.05
CA PRO A 93 2.98 -0.19 -14.02
C PRO A 93 2.52 1.11 -14.70
N ASP A 94 1.69 1.03 -15.75
CA ASP A 94 1.21 2.19 -16.51
C ASP A 94 -0.10 2.80 -15.96
N GLY A 95 -0.46 2.49 -14.71
CA GLY A 95 -1.65 3.05 -14.05
C GLY A 95 -1.53 4.54 -13.70
N PRO A 96 -2.66 5.25 -13.51
CA PRO A 96 -2.68 6.70 -13.39
C PRO A 96 -2.18 7.20 -12.02
N ASP A 97 -1.18 8.08 -12.04
CA ASP A 97 -0.57 8.66 -10.83
C ASP A 97 -1.57 9.50 -9.98
N LEU A 98 -2.63 10.05 -10.60
CA LEU A 98 -3.65 10.83 -9.89
C LEU A 98 -4.49 9.97 -8.93
N GLU A 99 -4.81 8.72 -9.31
CA GLU A 99 -5.57 7.81 -8.45
C GLU A 99 -4.72 7.38 -7.26
N ASP A 100 -3.42 7.15 -7.47
CA ASP A 100 -2.46 6.86 -6.41
C ASP A 100 -2.41 7.99 -5.39
N LEU A 101 -2.35 9.26 -5.84
CA LEU A 101 -2.35 10.41 -4.95
C LEU A 101 -3.68 10.58 -4.20
N ALA A 102 -4.82 10.30 -4.85
CA ALA A 102 -6.14 10.34 -4.21
C ALA A 102 -6.25 9.33 -3.06
N TRP A 103 -5.80 8.09 -3.29
CA TRP A 103 -5.75 7.08 -2.22
C TRP A 103 -4.73 7.42 -1.13
N ALA A 104 -3.57 8.00 -1.47
CA ALA A 104 -2.59 8.43 -0.48
C ALA A 104 -3.13 9.54 0.42
N THR A 105 -3.85 10.49 -0.17
CA THR A 105 -4.51 11.59 0.55
C THR A 105 -5.61 11.07 1.47
N SER A 106 -6.42 10.14 0.97
CA SER A 106 -7.48 9.47 1.73
C SER A 106 -6.93 8.65 2.89
N THR A 107 -5.80 7.96 2.68
CA THR A 107 -5.13 7.20 3.73
C THR A 107 -4.62 8.12 4.85
N GLY A 108 -4.04 9.26 4.49
CA GLY A 108 -3.60 10.27 5.46
C GLY A 108 -4.76 10.85 6.28
N ALA A 109 -5.89 11.15 5.63
CA ALA A 109 -7.09 11.64 6.30
C ALA A 109 -7.70 10.58 7.25
N ALA A 110 -7.87 9.34 6.78
CA ALA A 110 -8.33 8.21 7.61
C ALA A 110 -7.42 8.00 8.82
N GLY A 111 -6.09 8.07 8.64
CA GLY A 111 -5.16 7.99 9.76
C GLY A 111 -5.38 9.10 10.79
N ALA A 112 -5.56 10.34 10.34
CA ALA A 112 -5.83 11.48 11.21
C ALA A 112 -7.13 11.30 12.01
N GLU A 113 -8.21 10.81 11.38
CA GLU A 113 -9.50 10.53 12.02
C GLU A 113 -9.40 9.37 13.04
N LEU A 114 -8.57 8.37 12.74
CA LEU A 114 -8.30 7.22 13.61
C LEU A 114 -7.23 7.50 14.68
N GLY A 115 -6.61 8.68 14.69
CA GLY A 115 -5.56 9.04 15.64
C GLY A 115 -4.24 8.29 15.45
N VAL A 116 -3.97 7.78 14.24
CA VAL A 116 -2.76 7.01 13.89
C VAL A 116 -2.11 7.51 12.61
N LEU A 117 -0.82 7.24 12.43
CA LEU A 117 -0.14 7.51 11.17
C LEU A 117 -0.29 6.31 10.23
N LEU A 118 -1.18 6.43 9.25
CA LEU A 118 -1.28 5.47 8.15
C LEU A 118 -0.45 5.95 6.96
N GLU A 119 0.50 5.10 6.55
CA GLU A 119 1.31 5.30 5.36
C GLU A 119 0.76 4.45 4.22
N MET A 120 0.83 5.01 2.99
CA MET A 120 0.46 4.30 1.78
C MET A 120 1.62 4.24 0.78
N VAL A 121 1.84 3.06 0.21
CA VAL A 121 2.76 2.87 -0.91
C VAL A 121 2.07 2.20 -2.10
N VAL A 122 2.52 2.52 -3.30
CA VAL A 122 2.14 1.83 -4.53
C VAL A 122 3.15 0.73 -4.79
N ILE A 123 2.66 -0.49 -5.03
CA ILE A 123 3.44 -1.70 -5.29
C ILE A 123 3.16 -2.17 -6.72
N THR A 124 4.21 -2.24 -7.53
CA THR A 124 4.17 -2.93 -8.82
C THR A 124 4.93 -4.24 -8.74
N ARG A 125 5.01 -4.98 -9.86
CA ARG A 125 5.80 -6.23 -9.95
C ARG A 125 7.31 -5.99 -9.79
N ARG A 126 7.78 -4.75 -9.91
CA ARG A 126 9.22 -4.41 -9.95
C ARG A 126 9.59 -3.21 -9.11
N SER A 127 8.64 -2.55 -8.45
CA SER A 127 8.91 -1.35 -7.68
C SER A 127 7.94 -1.17 -6.53
N TRP A 128 8.35 -0.32 -5.59
CA TRP A 128 7.43 0.38 -4.71
C TRP A 128 7.72 1.89 -4.78
N ALA A 129 6.69 2.71 -4.54
CA ALA A 129 6.82 4.16 -4.44
C ALA A 129 5.79 4.72 -3.45
N ASP A 130 6.14 5.78 -2.74
CA ASP A 130 5.20 6.62 -2.00
C ASP A 130 4.73 7.78 -2.92
N PRO A 131 3.44 7.87 -3.26
CA PRO A 131 2.90 8.94 -4.10
C PRO A 131 3.06 10.36 -3.54
N ARG A 132 3.20 10.51 -2.21
CA ARG A 132 3.27 11.82 -1.54
C ARG A 132 4.68 12.39 -1.51
N SER A 133 5.68 11.54 -1.28
CA SER A 133 7.08 11.97 -1.16
C SER A 133 7.92 11.69 -2.41
N GLY A 134 7.46 10.79 -3.29
CA GLY A 134 8.25 10.28 -4.41
C GLY A 134 9.34 9.30 -3.99
N ALA A 135 9.48 8.97 -2.70
CA ALA A 135 10.40 7.95 -2.23
C ALA A 135 10.03 6.60 -2.85
N GLY A 136 11.02 5.84 -3.31
CA GLY A 136 10.73 4.60 -4.03
C GLY A 136 11.97 3.80 -4.35
N ARG A 137 11.75 2.55 -4.76
CA ARG A 137 12.81 1.70 -5.27
C ARG A 137 12.30 0.81 -6.39
N THR A 138 13.12 0.66 -7.42
CA THR A 138 12.85 -0.18 -8.59
C THR A 138 13.96 -1.23 -8.75
N TRP A 139 13.59 -2.44 -9.16
CA TRP A 139 14.51 -3.55 -9.38
C TRP A 139 14.46 -4.05 -10.82
N THR A 140 15.64 -4.22 -11.44
CA THR A 140 15.80 -4.83 -12.77
C THR A 140 15.39 -6.29 -12.78
N ARG A 141 15.67 -7.03 -11.69
CA ARG A 141 15.25 -8.42 -11.49
C ARG A 141 14.86 -8.66 -10.04
N VAL A 142 13.63 -9.08 -9.81
CA VAL A 142 13.13 -9.47 -8.50
C VAL A 142 13.43 -10.95 -8.31
N ARG A 143 14.52 -11.27 -7.59
CA ARG A 143 14.81 -12.64 -7.16
C ARG A 143 14.17 -12.86 -5.80
N PRO A 144 13.38 -13.93 -5.61
CA PRO A 144 12.99 -14.31 -4.27
C PRO A 144 14.24 -14.71 -3.49
N GLY A 145 14.42 -14.15 -2.30
CA GLY A 145 15.44 -14.61 -1.37
C GLY A 145 15.10 -16.03 -0.87
N PRO A 146 16.08 -16.77 -0.32
CA PRO A 146 15.78 -18.01 0.38
C PRO A 146 14.78 -17.70 1.51
N ARG A 147 13.66 -18.42 1.52
CA ARG A 147 12.67 -18.35 2.59
C ARG A 147 13.33 -18.94 3.83
N ALA A 148 13.57 -18.13 4.87
CA ALA A 148 13.98 -18.66 6.17
C ALA A 148 12.76 -19.35 6.81
N ASP A 149 12.98 -20.58 7.23
CA ASP A 149 12.10 -21.51 7.94
C ASP A 149 10.85 -22.07 7.27
N GLN A 150 10.95 -23.37 7.00
CA GLN A 150 9.88 -24.35 7.12
C GLN A 150 10.40 -25.40 8.11
N PRO A 151 9.81 -25.56 9.31
CA PRO A 151 10.12 -26.72 10.15
C PRO A 151 9.40 -27.96 9.60
N ASP A 152 10.06 -29.11 9.79
CA ASP A 152 9.64 -30.47 9.40
C ASP A 152 8.24 -30.88 9.89
#